data_AF-A0A958EI77-F1
#
_entry.id   AF-A0A958EI77-F1
#
_cell.length_a   1.000
_cell.length_b   1.000
_cell.length_c   1.000
_cell.angle_alpha   90.00
_cell.angle_beta   90.00
_cell.angle_gamma   90.00
#
_symmetry.space_group_name_H-M   'P 1'
#
loop_
_entity.id
_entity.type
_entity.pdbx_description
1 polymer ?
#
loop_
_entity_poly.entity_id
_entity_poly.type
_entity_poly.pdbx_seq_one_letter_code
_entity_poly.pdbx_strand_id
1 'polypeptide(L)' 'INYYRELCNLHVAIWGNHGVYQHRDRYIRQHFPDLYCMAINKSGQPKHPLYVRAGILYQRYR' A
#
# COMPACT_ATOMS: atom_id res chain seq x y z
N ILE A 1 13.90 6.47 2.42
CA ILE A 1 12.95 5.41 2.03
C ILE A 1 13.67 4.13 1.59
N ASN A 2 14.78 4.24 0.85
CA ASN A 2 15.53 3.08 0.33
C ASN A 2 16.15 2.18 1.42
N TYR A 3 16.71 2.78 2.48
CA TYR A 3 17.30 2.00 3.58
C TYR A 3 16.32 0.98 4.19
N TYR A 4 15.13 1.44 4.62
CA TYR A 4 14.10 0.55 5.16
C TYR A 4 13.49 -0.38 4.10
N ARG A 5 13.51 0.01 2.82
CA ARG A 5 13.05 -0.86 1.74
C ARG A 5 13.93 -2.11 1.67
N GLU A 6 15.24 -1.95 1.73
CA GLU A 6 16.21 -3.03 1.58
C GLU A 6 16.26 -3.97 2.79
N LEU A 7 15.80 -3.51 3.96
CA LEU A 7 15.77 -4.31 5.19
C LEU A 7 14.51 -5.14 5.37
N CYS A 8 13.45 -4.88 4.60
CA CYS A 8 12.17 -5.57 4.75
C CYS A 8 11.90 -6.51 3.59
N ASN A 9 11.48 -7.75 3.88
CA ASN A 9 11.10 -8.71 2.84
C ASN A 9 9.67 -8.51 2.31
N LEU A 10 8.86 -7.69 3.00
CA LEU A 10 7.45 -7.44 2.65
C LEU A 10 7.11 -5.96 2.83
N HIS A 11 6.46 -5.38 1.82
CA HIS A 11 5.94 -4.02 1.87
C HIS A 11 4.43 -4.03 1.70
N VAL A 12 3.69 -3.50 2.68
CA VAL A 12 2.23 -3.45 2.67
C VAL A 12 1.75 -2.00 2.75
N ALA A 13 1.04 -1.57 1.72
CA ALA A 13 0.38 -0.29 1.62
C ALA A 13 -0.98 -0.29 2.30
N ILE A 14 -1.23 0.74 3.09
CA ILE A 14 -2.43 0.91 3.91
C ILE A 14 -2.78 2.40 4.10
N TRP A 15 -2.65 3.23 3.07
CA TRP A 15 -2.75 4.70 3.24
C TRP A 15 -4.17 5.28 3.06
N GLY A 16 -5.13 4.51 2.54
CA GLY A 16 -6.51 4.97 2.33
C GLY A 16 -6.69 5.87 1.10
N ASN A 17 -7.74 6.70 1.11
CA ASN A 17 -8.09 7.51 -0.07
C ASN A 17 -7.04 8.60 -0.37
N HIS A 18 -6.29 9.05 0.64
CA HIS A 18 -5.40 10.20 0.51
C HIS A 18 -4.03 9.87 -0.07
N GLY A 19 -3.74 8.62 -0.44
CA GLY A 19 -2.45 8.29 -1.06
C GLY A 19 -2.22 8.93 -2.42
N VAL A 20 -3.30 9.26 -3.14
CA VAL A 20 -3.21 9.97 -4.43
C VAL A 20 -2.82 11.44 -4.28
N TYR A 21 -2.82 11.98 -3.04
CA TYR A 21 -2.48 13.37 -2.82
C TYR A 21 -1.07 13.65 -3.34
N GLN A 22 -0.97 14.60 -4.27
CA GLN A 22 0.27 14.94 -4.98
C GLN A 22 0.93 13.74 -5.67
N HIS A 23 0.14 12.77 -6.17
CA HIS A 23 0.62 11.57 -6.88
C HIS A 23 1.60 10.71 -6.07
N ARG A 24 1.49 10.74 -4.74
CA ARG A 24 2.39 10.00 -3.85
C ARG A 24 2.25 8.49 -4.04
N ASP A 25 1.04 8.00 -4.29
CA ASP A 25 0.77 6.61 -4.65
C ASP A 25 1.62 6.14 -5.85
N ARG A 26 1.72 6.96 -6.90
CA ARG A 26 2.55 6.68 -8.07
C ARG A 26 4.04 6.62 -7.70
N TYR A 27 4.52 7.60 -6.93
CA TYR A 27 5.91 7.61 -6.45
C TYR A 27 6.22 6.32 -5.68
N ILE A 28 5.37 5.92 -4.74
CA ILE A 28 5.57 4.70 -3.96
C ILE A 28 5.53 3.46 -4.86
N ARG A 29 4.56 3.33 -5.77
CA ARG A 29 4.49 2.20 -6.70
C ARG A 29 5.73 2.05 -7.58
N GLN A 30 6.36 3.15 -7.98
CA GLN A 30 7.60 3.12 -8.77
C GLN A 30 8.81 2.66 -7.96
N HIS A 31 8.85 2.94 -6.65
CA HIS A 31 9.97 2.60 -5.78
C HIS A 31 9.82 1.25 -5.08
N PHE A 32 8.61 0.68 -5.07
CA PHE A 32 8.26 -0.59 -4.45
C PHE A 32 7.55 -1.49 -5.48
N PRO A 33 8.29 -2.21 -6.35
CA PRO A 33 7.69 -3.04 -7.40
C PRO A 33 6.92 -4.26 -6.84
N ASP A 34 7.33 -4.77 -5.68
CA ASP A 34 6.62 -5.82 -4.92
C ASP A 34 5.83 -5.22 -3.76
N LEU A 35 4.83 -4.39 -4.09
CA LEU A 35 3.94 -3.77 -3.12
C LEU A 35 2.66 -4.59 -2.92
N TYR A 36 2.25 -4.75 -1.67
CA TYR A 36 1.04 -5.46 -1.27
C TYR A 36 0.06 -4.50 -0.59
N CYS A 37 -1.18 -4.91 -0.41
CA CYS A 37 -2.20 -4.20 0.36
C CYS A 37 -3.16 -5.20 0.99
N MET A 38 -3.85 -4.82 2.07
CA MET A 38 -4.83 -5.72 2.70
C MET A 38 -6.18 -5.71 1.99
N ALA A 39 -6.55 -4.57 1.41
CA ALA A 39 -7.77 -4.42 0.62
C ALA A 39 -7.62 -3.20 -0.29
N ILE A 40 -8.43 -3.15 -1.34
CA ILE A 40 -8.53 -2.01 -2.25
C ILE A 40 -9.90 -1.36 -2.03
N ASN A 41 -9.92 -0.03 -1.98
CA ASN A 41 -11.15 0.75 -1.87
C ASN A 41 -11.82 0.95 -3.24
N LYS A 42 -12.95 1.67 -3.29
CA LYS A 42 -13.64 1.97 -4.56
C LYS A 42 -12.84 2.84 -5.53
N SER A 43 -11.84 3.58 -5.06
CA SER A 43 -10.99 4.44 -5.89
C SER A 43 -9.71 3.76 -6.37
N GLY A 44 -9.57 2.43 -6.19
CA GLY A 44 -8.37 1.70 -6.60
C GLY A 44 -7.15 1.88 -5.68
N GLN A 45 -7.33 2.47 -4.50
CA GLN A 45 -6.26 2.72 -3.53
C GLN A 45 -6.28 1.70 -2.38
N PRO A 46 -5.12 1.38 -1.77
CA PRO A 46 -5.04 0.56 -0.58
C PRO A 46 -5.91 1.13 0.54
N LYS A 47 -6.77 0.29 1.10
CA LYS A 47 -7.69 0.69 2.17
C LYS A 47 -6.91 1.06 3.43
N HIS A 48 -7.39 2.06 4.16
CA HIS A 48 -6.82 2.45 5.45
C HIS A 48 -7.03 1.31 6.48
N PRO A 49 -6.09 1.02 7.40
CA PRO A 49 -6.15 -0.12 8.33
C PRO A 49 -7.41 -0.10 9.17
N LEU A 50 -7.83 1.11 9.59
CA LEU A 50 -9.01 1.33 10.41
C LEU A 50 -10.29 0.73 9.79
N TYR A 51 -10.35 0.61 8.47
CA TYR A 51 -11.51 0.10 7.74
C TYR A 51 -11.31 -1.30 7.15
N VAL A 52 -10.19 -1.96 7.47
CA VAL A 52 -9.93 -3.34 7.08
C VAL A 52 -10.42 -4.26 8.19
N ARG A 53 -11.15 -5.32 7.83
CA ARG A 53 -11.60 -6.33 8.79
C ARG A 53 -10.38 -7.04 9.38
N ALA A 54 -10.40 -7.30 10.69
CA ALA A 54 -9.38 -8.11 11.34
C ALA A 54 -9.24 -9.51 10.69
N GLY A 55 -8.02 -10.02 10.63
CA GLY A 55 -7.70 -11.33 10.04
C GLY A 55 -7.54 -11.34 8.52
N ILE A 56 -7.69 -10.20 7.85
CA ILE A 56 -7.41 -10.09 6.42
C ILE A 56 -5.90 -10.15 6.18
N LEU A 57 -5.50 -11.10 5.34
CA LEU A 57 -4.13 -11.20 4.84
C LEU A 57 -3.88 -10.16 3.74
N TYR A 58 -2.61 -9.98 3.40
CA TYR A 58 -2.21 -9.09 2.31
C TYR A 58 -2.36 -9.78 0.94
N GLN A 59 -2.59 -8.97 -0.09
CA GLN A 59 -2.63 -9.34 -1.50
C GLN A 59 -1.77 -8.37 -2.31
N ARG A 60 -1.30 -8.80 -3.49
CA ARG A 60 -0.50 -7.94 -4.36
C ARG A 60 -1.30 -6.69 -4.76
N TYR A 61 -0.70 -5.52 -4.60
CA TYR A 61 -1.29 -4.26 -5.02
C TYR A 61 -0.94 -4.04 -6.50
N ARG A 62 -1.97 -3.98 -7.36
CA ARG A 62 -1.83 -3.85 -8.82
C ARG A 62 -2.00 -2.41 -9.28
#